data_AF-A0A538GJ75-F1
#
_entry.id   AF-A0A538GJ75-F1
#
_cell.length_a   1.000
_cell.length_b   1.000
_cell.length_c   1.000
_cell.angle_alpha   90.00
_cell.angle_beta   90.00
_cell.angle_gamma   90.00
#
_symmetry.space_group_name_H-M   'P 1'
#
loop_
_entity.id
_entity.type
_entity.pdbx_description
1 polymer ?
#
loop_
_entity_poly.entity_id
_entity_poly.type
_entity_poly.pdbx_seq_one_letter_code
_entity_poly.pdbx_strand_id
1 'polypeptide(L)'
;MTIHTFAIAFLFGAAAVALWVDHRFPEIAPSDLSRALLRTIIVIAASQLLFPPVWEAALARSPALVAVFSVAFPVLTLVLLCAIWSIRQLQEKLRRPY
;
A
#
# COMPACT_ATOMS: atom_id res chain seq x y z
N MET A 1 8.19 6.20 -23.96
CA MET A 1 8.38 6.33 -22.50
C MET A 1 9.30 5.21 -22.04
N THR A 2 10.22 5.46 -21.11
CA THR A 2 11.06 4.39 -20.53
C THR A 2 10.33 3.70 -19.38
N ILE A 3 10.72 2.46 -19.06
CA ILE A 3 10.17 1.69 -17.95
C ILE A 3 10.26 2.45 -16.61
N HIS A 4 11.33 3.23 -16.42
CA HIS A 4 11.54 4.04 -15.22
C HIS A 4 10.52 5.17 -15.10
N THR A 5 10.24 5.89 -16.19
CA THR A 5 9.21 6.95 -16.17
C THR A 5 7.84 6.39 -15.85
N PHE A 6 7.50 5.22 -16.41
CA PHE A 6 6.25 4.53 -16.10
C PHE A 6 6.19 4.13 -14.62
N ALA A 7 7.24 3.48 -14.10
CA ALA A 7 7.28 3.05 -12.70
C ALA A 7 7.17 4.22 -11.72
N ILE A 8 7.84 5.34 -12.02
CA ILE A 8 7.75 6.56 -11.22
C ILE A 8 6.32 7.12 -11.25
N ALA A 9 5.73 7.30 -12.43
CA ALA A 9 4.35 7.80 -12.56
C ALA A 9 3.34 6.88 -11.87
N PHE A 10 3.53 5.57 -11.98
CA PHE A 10 2.71 4.55 -11.33
C PHE A 10 2.81 4.63 -9.80
N LEU A 11 4.02 4.78 -9.27
CA LEU A 11 4.25 4.95 -7.84
C LEU A 11 3.58 6.23 -7.31
N PHE A 12 3.72 7.35 -8.03
CA PHE A 12 3.05 8.60 -7.67
C PHE A 12 1.53 8.48 -7.74
N GLY A 13 0.99 7.77 -8.74
CA GLY A 13 -0.44 7.47 -8.82
C GLY A 13 -0.94 6.67 -7.63
N ALA A 14 -0.24 5.60 -7.25
CA ALA A 14 -0.59 4.78 -6.09
C ALA A 14 -0.48 5.58 -4.78
N ALA A 15 0.55 6.42 -4.64
CA ALA A 15 0.73 7.30 -3.48
C ALA A 15 -0.39 8.35 -3.38
N ALA A 16 -0.76 8.97 -4.50
CA ALA A 16 -1.86 9.92 -4.54
C ALA A 16 -3.20 9.27 -4.14
N VAL A 17 -3.47 8.04 -4.62
CA VAL A 17 -4.65 7.28 -4.21
C VAL A 17 -4.58 6.90 -2.73
N ALA A 18 -3.42 6.47 -2.23
CA ALA A 18 -3.25 6.15 -0.81
C ALA A 18 -3.55 7.36 0.08
N LEU A 19 -3.00 8.53 -0.26
CA LEU A 19 -3.27 9.78 0.46
C LEU A 19 -4.74 10.21 0.35
N TRP A 20 -5.36 10.04 -0.82
CA TRP A 20 -6.77 10.33 -1.00
C TRP A 20 -7.65 9.41 -0.15
N VAL A 21 -7.34 8.12 -0.07
CA VAL A 21 -8.05 7.16 0.78
C VAL A 21 -7.89 7.52 2.25
N ASP A 22 -6.69 7.85 2.72
CA ASP A 22 -6.43 8.27 4.09
C ASP A 22 -7.22 9.54 4.46
N HIS A 23 -7.24 10.53 3.57
CA HIS A 23 -7.96 11.79 3.80
C HIS A 23 -9.47 11.63 3.70
N ARG A 24 -9.97 10.81 2.77
CA ARG A 24 -11.41 10.61 2.53
C ARG A 24 -12.05 9.71 3.59
N PHE A 25 -11.30 8.75 4.13
CA PHE A 25 -11.78 7.76 5.08
C PHE A 25 -10.93 7.72 6.36
N PRO A 26 -10.91 8.81 7.14
CA PRO A 26 -10.11 8.88 8.37
C PRO A 26 -10.54 7.86 9.43
N GLU A 27 -11.79 7.36 9.39
CA GLU A 27 -12.29 6.31 10.27
C GLU A 27 -11.62 4.95 10.06
N ILE A 28 -10.99 4.73 8.89
CA ILE A 28 -10.26 3.49 8.61
C ILE A 28 -8.89 3.51 9.31
N ALA A 29 -8.40 4.69 9.70
CA ALA A 29 -7.15 4.84 10.41
C ALA A 29 -7.25 4.20 11.81
N PRO A 30 -6.39 3.25 12.15
CA PRO A 30 -6.40 2.59 13.46
C PRO A 30 -6.16 3.60 14.58
N SER A 31 -7.04 3.61 15.59
CA SER A 31 -6.93 4.47 16.78
C SER A 31 -5.72 4.12 17.66
N ASP A 32 -5.24 2.87 17.60
CA ASP A 32 -4.13 2.35 18.42
C ASP A 32 -2.91 2.01 17.56
N LEU A 33 -1.71 2.45 17.97
CA LEU A 33 -0.44 2.11 17.31
C LEU A 33 -0.28 0.59 17.13
N SER A 34 -0.62 -0.21 18.16
CA SER A 34 -0.48 -1.66 18.09
C SER A 34 -1.37 -2.28 17.00
N ARG A 35 -2.57 -1.72 16.77
CA ARG A 35 -3.44 -2.15 15.66
C ARG A 35 -2.91 -1.68 14.32
N ALA A 36 -2.34 -0.48 14.23
CA ALA A 36 -1.71 0.02 13.01
C ALA A 36 -0.54 -0.86 12.58
N LEU A 37 0.38 -1.16 13.51
CA LEU A 37 1.52 -2.03 13.25
C LEU A 37 1.07 -3.46 12.93
N LEU A 38 0.11 -4.01 13.67
CA LEU A 38 -0.42 -5.35 13.38
C LEU A 38 -1.05 -5.42 11.98
N ARG A 39 -1.83 -4.41 11.60
CA ARG A 39 -2.44 -4.33 10.26
C ARG A 39 -1.39 -4.18 9.18
N THR A 40 -0.36 -3.36 9.39
CA THR A 40 0.78 -3.24 8.47
C THR A 40 1.51 -4.56 8.31
N ILE A 41 1.82 -5.26 9.40
CA ILE A 41 2.49 -6.56 9.37
C ILE A 41 1.63 -7.60 8.65
N ILE A 42 0.32 -7.65 8.95
CA ILE A 42 -0.62 -8.56 8.28
C ILE A 42 -0.70 -8.26 6.79
N VAL A 43 -0.80 -6.99 6.39
CA VAL A 43 -0.86 -6.60 4.98
C VAL A 43 0.45 -6.91 4.27
N ILE A 44 1.60 -6.67 4.89
CA ILE A 44 2.90 -7.03 4.32
C ILE A 44 3.03 -8.54 4.18
N ALA A 45 2.74 -9.31 5.23
CA ALA A 45 2.82 -10.77 5.20
C ALA A 45 1.84 -11.36 4.18
N ALA A 46 0.60 -10.88 4.16
CA ALA A 46 -0.41 -11.27 3.18
C ALA A 46 0.02 -10.88 1.76
N SER A 47 0.61 -9.70 1.57
CA SER A 47 1.14 -9.31 0.27
C SER A 47 2.27 -10.24 -0.17
N GLN A 48 3.22 -10.60 0.68
CA GLN A 48 4.32 -11.50 0.28
C GLN A 48 3.84 -12.92 -0.03
N LEU A 49 2.80 -13.40 0.67
CA LEU A 49 2.28 -14.75 0.47
C LEU A 49 1.30 -14.84 -0.70
N LEU A 50 0.41 -13.85 -0.84
CA LEU A 50 -0.65 -13.85 -1.84
C LEU A 50 -0.20 -13.23 -3.17
N PHE A 51 0.72 -12.26 -3.16
CA PHE A 51 1.12 -11.57 -4.39
C PHE A 51 1.78 -12.51 -5.40
N PRO A 52 2.76 -13.37 -5.07
CA PRO A 52 3.41 -14.23 -6.07
C PRO A 52 2.43 -15.14 -6.84
N PRO A 53 1.56 -15.95 -6.18
CA PRO A 53 0.64 -16.82 -6.91
C PRO A 53 -0.45 -16.03 -7.65
N VAL A 54 -0.93 -14.91 -7.10
CA VAL A 54 -1.94 -14.07 -7.76
C VAL A 54 -1.35 -13.35 -8.97
N TRP A 55 -0.09 -12.92 -8.89
CA TRP A 55 0.63 -12.26 -9.97
C TRP A 55 0.87 -13.21 -11.14
N GLU A 56 1.36 -14.43 -10.87
CA GLU A 56 1.54 -15.46 -11.89
C GLU A 56 0.21 -15.82 -12.56
N ALA A 57 -0.86 -16.02 -11.79
CA ALA A 57 -2.18 -16.31 -12.32
C ALA A 57 -2.74 -15.15 -13.17
N ALA A 58 -2.49 -13.90 -12.78
CA ALA A 58 -2.94 -12.72 -13.51
C ALA A 58 -2.21 -12.57 -14.85
N LEU A 59 -0.90 -12.78 -14.89
CA LEU A 59 -0.10 -12.75 -16.12
C LEU A 59 -0.44 -13.92 -17.06
N ALA A 60 -0.78 -15.09 -16.52
CA ALA A 60 -1.17 -16.25 -17.34
C ALA A 60 -2.53 -16.07 -18.03
N ARG A 61 -3.42 -15.24 -17.48
CA ARG A 61 -4.80 -15.08 -17.97
C ARG A 61 -5.08 -13.75 -18.66
N SER A 62 -4.24 -12.74 -18.45
CA SER A 62 -4.54 -11.36 -18.83
C SER A 62 -3.34 -10.65 -19.46
N PRO A 63 -3.57 -9.63 -20.31
CA PRO A 63 -2.50 -8.75 -20.76
C PRO A 63 -1.77 -8.12 -19.58
N ALA A 64 -0.45 -7.95 -19.68
CA ALA A 64 0.40 -7.47 -18.59
C ALA A 64 -0.10 -6.16 -17.96
N LEU A 65 -0.62 -5.22 -18.77
CA LEU A 65 -1.18 -3.96 -18.28
C LEU A 65 -2.39 -4.18 -17.36
N VAL A 66 -3.28 -5.11 -17.69
CA VAL A 66 -4.44 -5.42 -16.85
C VAL A 66 -3.98 -5.98 -15.51
N ALA A 67 -3.03 -6.92 -15.51
CA ALA A 67 -2.46 -7.49 -14.29
C ALA A 67 -1.79 -6.41 -13.40
N VAL A 68 -1.04 -5.48 -14.01
CA VAL A 68 -0.40 -4.37 -13.29
C VAL A 68 -1.44 -3.49 -12.59
N PHE A 69 -2.51 -3.09 -13.28
CA PHE A 69 -3.52 -2.20 -12.70
C PHE A 69 -4.49 -2.91 -11.74
N SER A 70 -4.79 -4.19 -11.96
CA SER A 70 -5.74 -4.91 -11.11
C SER A 70 -5.10 -5.54 -9.88
N VAL A 71 -3.79 -5.83 -9.91
CA VAL A 71 -3.08 -6.51 -8.81
C VAL A 71 -2.01 -5.62 -8.22
N ALA A 72 -1.02 -5.20 -9.02
CA ALA A 72 0.13 -4.47 -8.50
C ALA A 72 -0.25 -3.10 -7.94
N PHE A 73 -1.18 -2.39 -8.61
CA PHE A 73 -1.62 -1.06 -8.18
C PHE A 73 -2.33 -1.05 -6.82
N PRO A 74 -3.37 -1.88 -6.57
CA PRO A 74 -4.01 -1.92 -5.26
C PRO A 74 -3.07 -2.41 -4.16
N VAL A 75 -2.21 -3.40 -4.45
CA VAL A 75 -1.22 -3.87 -3.48
C VAL A 75 -0.25 -2.75 -3.09
N LEU A 76 0.29 -2.03 -4.07
CA LEU A 76 1.19 -0.90 -3.81
C LEU A 76 0.50 0.22 -3.02
N THR A 77 -0.76 0.52 -3.37
CA THR A 77 -1.58 1.52 -2.66
C THR A 77 -1.78 1.14 -1.19
N LEU A 78 -2.11 -0.13 -0.91
CA LEU A 78 -2.29 -0.62 0.46
C LEU A 78 -0.99 -0.60 1.26
N VAL A 79 0.13 -0.98 0.65
CA VAL A 79 1.45 -0.93 1.29
C VAL A 79 1.82 0.51 1.65
N LEU A 80 1.62 1.46 0.72
CA LEU A 80 1.87 2.88 0.97
C LEU A 80 0.95 3.43 2.07
N LEU A 81 -0.32 3.06 2.08
CA LEU A 81 -1.29 3.45 3.12
C LEU A 81 -0.85 2.93 4.49
N CYS A 82 -0.45 1.66 4.59
CA CYS A 82 0.11 1.09 5.81
C CYS A 82 1.40 1.79 6.26
N ALA A 83 2.27 2.17 5.33
CA ALA A 83 3.48 2.93 5.63
C ALA A 83 3.14 4.32 6.20
N ILE A 84 2.20 5.05 5.57
CA ILE A 84 1.71 6.35 6.04
C ILE A 84 1.20 6.23 7.48
N TRP A 85 0.33 5.27 7.77
CA TRP A 85 -0.19 5.05 9.13
C TRP A 85 0.91 4.74 10.14
N SER A 86 1.89 3.93 9.75
CA SER A 86 3.00 3.53 10.64
C SER A 86 3.90 4.71 10.97
N ILE A 87 4.22 5.55 9.98
CA ILE A 87 5.01 6.78 10.17
C ILE A 87 4.25 7.77 11.05
N ARG A 88 2.96 8.00 10.78
CA ARG A 88 2.14 8.95 11.54
C ARG A 88 2.07 8.57 13.03
N GLN A 89 1.86 7.29 13.31
CA GLN A 89 1.81 6.78 14.68
C GLN A 89 3.19 6.80 15.37
N LEU A 90 4.28 6.56 14.64
CA LEU A 90 5.64 6.72 15.15
C LEU A 90 5.94 8.19 15.50
N GLN A 91 5.51 9.13 14.65
CA GLN A 91 5.63 10.56 14.91
C GLN A 91 4.82 10.99 16.13
N GLU A 92 3.60 10.49 16.31
CA GLU A 92 2.77 10.76 17.48
C GLU A 92 3.43 10.28 18.78
N LYS A 93 4.04 9.09 18.78
CA LYS A 93 4.82 8.59 19.92
C LYS A 93 6.08 9.40 20.21
N LEU A 94 6.87 9.74 19.20
CA LEU A 94 8.08 10.53 19.37
C LEU A 94 7.77 11.96 19.86
N ARG A 95 6.61 12.52 19.47
CA ARG A 95 6.17 13.85 19.90
C ARG A 95 5.62 13.88 21.32
N ARG A 96 5.24 12.74 21.90
CA ARG A 96 4.95 12.60 23.34
C ARG A 96 6.10 11.85 24.03
N PRO A 97 7.25 12.49 24.25
CA PRO A 97 8.25 11.93 25.16
C PRO A 97 7.63 11.98 26.56
N TYR A 98 7.51 10.81 27.20
CA TYR A 98 7.47 10.76 28.65
C TYR A 98 8.83 11.19 29.19
#